data_AF-A0A561BDC5-F1
#
_entry.id   AF-A0A561BDC5-F1
#
_cell.length_a   1.000
_cell.length_b   1.000
_cell.length_c   1.000
_cell.angle_alpha   90.00
_cell.angle_beta   90.00
_cell.angle_gamma   90.00
#
_symmetry.space_group_name_H-M   'P 1'
#
loop_
_entity.id
_entity.type
_entity.pdbx_description
1 polymer ?
#
loop_
_entity_poly.entity_id
_entity_poly.type
_entity_poly.pdbx_seq_one_letter_code
_entity_poly.pdbx_strand_id
1 'polypeptide(L)'
;MRLAALLRQAPIEFARAVYGINDHAGGRTDTMAAREIARAIRQGTPVTQERAEQRSRAYLPTAGQEHCPRCWVVYGHKSPLRFREATEERPETATCSGCGAEYATTLG
;
A
#
# COMPACT_ATOMS: atom_id res chain seq x y z
N MET A 1 -8.09 14.43 8.57
CA MET A 1 -8.19 14.51 7.09
C MET A 1 -7.66 13.23 6.46
N ARG A 2 -8.54 12.42 5.84
CA ARG A 2 -8.24 11.10 5.22
C ARG A 2 -7.03 11.13 4.29
N LEU A 3 -6.96 12.14 3.41
CA LEU A 3 -5.87 12.29 2.45
C LEU A 3 -4.50 12.41 3.11
N ALA A 4 -4.38 13.20 4.18
CA ALA A 4 -3.12 13.36 4.90
C ALA A 4 -2.65 12.05 5.56
N ALA A 5 -3.59 11.25 6.08
CA ALA A 5 -3.29 9.93 6.62
C ALA A 5 -2.76 9.00 5.52
N LEU A 6 -3.43 8.95 4.37
CA LEU A 6 -3.01 8.14 3.23
C LEU A 6 -1.66 8.58 2.64
N LEU A 7 -1.41 9.88 2.54
CA LEU A 7 -0.11 10.42 2.10
C LEU A 7 1.04 9.93 2.98
N ARG A 8 0.82 9.79 4.30
CA ARG A 8 1.82 9.21 5.22
C ARG A 8 2.00 7.70 5.06
N GLN A 9 1.00 6.99 4.53
CA GLN A 9 1.08 5.55 4.30
C GLN A 9 1.93 5.19 3.07
N ALA A 10 2.02 6.06 2.06
CA ALA A 10 2.81 5.75 0.86
C ALA A 10 4.30 5.48 1.16
N PRO A 11 5.01 6.31 1.93
CA PRO A 11 6.39 6.00 2.35
C PRO A 11 6.52 4.70 3.17
N ILE A 12 5.50 4.35 3.96
CA ILE A 12 5.49 3.10 4.74
C ILE A 12 5.34 1.90 3.81
N GLU A 13 4.46 1.99 2.80
CA GLU A 13 4.30 0.96 1.78
C GLU A 13 5.54 0.84 0.88
N PHE A 14 6.28 1.93 0.65
CA PHE A 14 7.60 1.87 0.03
C PHE A 14 8.60 1.08 0.86
N ALA A 15 8.74 1.38 2.16
CA ALA A 15 9.62 0.61 3.04
C ALA A 15 9.24 -0.88 3.07
N ARG A 16 7.93 -1.19 3.09
CA ARG A 16 7.42 -2.57 2.98
C ARG A 16 7.80 -3.21 1.64
N ALA A 17 7.72 -2.48 0.54
CA ALA A 17 8.12 -2.99 -0.78
C ALA A 17 9.63 -3.29 -0.82
N VAL A 18 10.49 -2.38 -0.34
CA VAL A 18 11.95 -2.60 -0.27
C VAL A 18 12.27 -3.82 0.60
N TYR A 19 11.63 -3.94 1.77
CA TYR A 19 11.80 -5.10 2.63
C TYR A 19 11.39 -6.40 1.93
N GLY A 20 10.23 -6.41 1.26
CA GLY A 20 9.76 -7.56 0.48
C GLY A 20 10.66 -7.93 -0.69
N ILE A 21 11.25 -6.94 -1.37
CA ILE A 21 12.21 -7.17 -2.48
C ILE A 21 13.46 -7.85 -1.94
N ASN A 22 14.00 -7.36 -0.83
CA ASN A 22 15.19 -7.92 -0.19
C ASN A 22 14.94 -9.33 0.36
N ASP A 23 13.79 -9.57 0.98
CA ASP A 23 13.40 -10.90 1.44
C ASP A 23 13.25 -11.87 0.27
N HIS A 24 12.55 -11.47 -0.80
CA HIS A 24 12.35 -12.31 -1.98
C HIS A 24 13.66 -12.65 -2.67
N ALA A 25 14.54 -11.66 -2.88
CA ALA A 25 15.87 -11.86 -3.46
C ALA A 25 16.77 -12.74 -2.57
N GLY A 26 16.62 -12.63 -1.24
CA GLY A 26 17.34 -13.45 -0.26
C GLY A 26 16.72 -14.84 0.00
N GLY A 27 15.67 -15.22 -0.74
CA GLY A 27 15.01 -16.54 -0.61
C GLY A 27 14.01 -16.67 0.54
N ARG A 28 13.80 -15.62 1.36
CA ARG A 28 12.79 -15.58 2.43
C ARG A 28 11.40 -15.28 1.86
N THR A 29 10.82 -16.28 1.18
CA THR A 29 9.55 -16.11 0.44
C THR A 29 8.29 -16.29 1.29
N ASP A 30 8.44 -16.60 2.57
CA ASP A 30 7.36 -16.83 3.51
C ASP A 30 6.85 -15.56 4.21
N THR A 31 7.62 -14.47 4.17
CA THR A 31 7.18 -13.18 4.72
C THR A 31 6.04 -12.59 3.90
N MET A 32 5.10 -11.91 4.56
CA MET A 32 3.97 -11.30 3.87
C MET A 32 4.40 -10.27 2.81
N ALA A 33 5.51 -9.55 3.05
CA ALA A 33 6.07 -8.61 2.10
C ALA A 33 6.65 -9.33 0.88
N ALA A 34 7.46 -10.39 1.08
CA ALA A 34 8.02 -11.17 -0.02
C ALA A 34 6.94 -11.87 -0.86
N ARG A 35 5.87 -12.37 -0.22
CA ARG A 35 4.72 -12.96 -0.91
C ARG A 35 4.02 -11.96 -1.81
N GLU A 36 3.90 -10.71 -1.38
CA GLU A 36 3.29 -9.64 -2.19
C GLU A 36 4.17 -9.30 -3.41
N ILE A 37 5.49 -9.21 -3.23
CA ILE A 37 6.44 -9.03 -4.34
C ILE A 37 6.36 -10.20 -5.33
N ALA A 38 6.37 -11.44 -4.84
CA ALA A 38 6.24 -12.62 -5.68
C ALA A 38 4.90 -12.64 -6.44
N ARG A 39 3.81 -12.17 -5.82
CA ARG A 39 2.51 -12.01 -6.48
C ARG A 39 2.56 -10.98 -7.60
N ALA A 40 3.16 -9.82 -7.35
CA ALA A 40 3.32 -8.78 -8.36
C ALA A 40 4.15 -9.25 -9.56
N ILE A 41 5.26 -9.97 -9.30
CA ILE A 41 6.09 -10.58 -10.35
C ILE A 41 5.29 -11.59 -11.19
N ARG A 42 4.51 -12.47 -10.55
CA ARG A 42 3.64 -13.43 -11.27
C ARG A 42 2.57 -12.75 -12.13
N GLN A 43 2.13 -11.56 -11.76
CA GLN A 43 1.19 -10.73 -12.53
C GLN A 43 1.89 -9.88 -13.60
N GLY A 44 3.19 -10.09 -13.84
CA GLY A 44 3.95 -9.36 -14.84
C GLY A 44 4.29 -7.93 -14.45
N THR A 45 4.14 -7.56 -13.17
CA THR A 45 4.51 -6.22 -12.69
C THR A 45 5.96 -6.24 -12.19
N PRO A 46 6.90 -5.53 -12.86
CA PRO A 46 8.28 -5.48 -12.40
C PRO A 46 8.35 -4.54 -11.21
N VAL A 47 8.61 -5.09 -10.03
CA VAL A 47 8.77 -4.34 -8.78
C VAL A 47 10.26 -4.17 -8.51
N THR A 48 10.77 -2.97 -8.75
CA THR A 48 12.12 -2.56 -8.35
C THR A 48 12.02 -1.51 -7.26
N GLN A 49 13.11 -1.32 -6.51
CA GLN A 49 13.18 -0.28 -5.49
C GLN A 49 12.93 1.11 -6.09
N GLU A 50 13.54 1.43 -7.24
CA GLU A 50 13.41 2.73 -7.90
C GLU A 50 11.97 3.01 -8.32
N ARG A 51 11.28 2.00 -8.89
CA ARG A 51 9.88 2.14 -9.29
C ARG A 51 8.96 2.33 -8.10
N ALA A 52 9.16 1.55 -7.05
CA ALA A 52 8.39 1.68 -5.81
C ALA A 52 8.60 3.06 -5.17
N GLU A 53 9.85 3.55 -5.16
CA GLU A 53 10.19 4.88 -4.64
C GLU A 53 9.52 6.00 -5.44
N GLN A 54 9.66 5.97 -6.77
CA GLN A 54 9.04 6.95 -7.66
C GLN A 54 7.53 7.02 -7.45
N ARG A 55 6.87 5.86 -7.37
CA ARG A 55 5.42 5.77 -7.14
C ARG A 55 5.03 6.27 -5.76
N SER A 56 5.79 5.93 -4.73
CA SER A 56 5.55 6.44 -3.38
C SER A 56 5.62 7.95 -3.32
N ARG A 57 6.64 8.56 -3.93
CA ARG A 57 6.80 10.02 -4.01
C ARG A 57 5.70 10.70 -4.84
N ALA A 58 5.20 10.01 -5.87
CA ALA A 58 4.12 10.49 -6.73
C ALA A 58 2.71 10.15 -6.22
N TYR A 59 2.58 9.54 -5.04
CA TYR A 59 1.28 9.15 -4.51
C TYR A 59 0.48 10.40 -4.13
N LEU A 60 -0.64 10.61 -4.83
CA LEU A 60 -1.52 11.76 -4.66
C LEU A 60 -2.98 11.31 -4.62
N PRO A 61 -3.56 11.07 -3.43
CA PRO A 61 -4.96 10.69 -3.30
C PRO A 61 -5.87 11.91 -3.51
N THR A 62 -7.01 11.69 -4.14
CA THR A 62 -8.04 12.71 -4.40
C THR A 62 -9.25 12.46 -3.50
N ALA A 63 -9.80 13.51 -2.89
CA ALA A 63 -10.98 13.40 -2.02
C ALA A 63 -12.16 12.77 -2.79
N GLY A 64 -12.80 11.77 -2.20
CA GLY A 64 -13.91 11.03 -2.82
C GLY A 64 -13.48 10.02 -3.90
N GLN A 65 -12.19 9.93 -4.20
CA GLN A 65 -11.59 8.96 -5.13
C GLN A 65 -10.28 8.40 -4.55
N GLU A 66 -10.26 8.18 -3.24
CA GLU A 66 -9.08 7.68 -2.55
C GLU A 66 -8.73 6.27 -3.02
N HIS A 67 -7.44 6.03 -3.22
CA HIS A 67 -6.94 4.75 -3.72
C HIS A 67 -5.81 4.22 -2.85
N CYS A 68 -5.66 2.90 -2.84
CA CYS A 68 -4.75 2.20 -1.95
C CYS A 68 -3.28 2.54 -2.25
N PRO A 69 -2.51 3.02 -1.23
CA PRO A 69 -1.09 3.29 -1.40
C PRO A 69 -0.29 2.03 -1.72
N ARG A 70 -0.61 0.86 -1.14
CA ARG A 70 0.07 -0.41 -1.50
C ARG A 70 -0.10 -0.79 -2.96
N CYS A 71 -1.34 -0.76 -3.46
CA CYS A 71 -1.63 -1.06 -4.87
C CYS A 71 -0.88 -0.10 -5.81
N TRP A 72 -0.85 1.19 -5.46
CA TRP A 72 -0.11 2.17 -6.23
C TRP A 72 1.40 1.92 -6.20
N VAL A 73 2.01 1.78 -5.02
CA VAL A 73 3.46 1.61 -4.86
C VAL A 73 3.95 0.32 -5.52
N VAL A 74 3.32 -0.81 -5.20
CA VAL A 74 3.77 -2.13 -5.65
C VAL A 74 3.34 -2.41 -7.09
N TYR A 75 2.06 -2.18 -7.41
CA TYR A 75 1.49 -2.60 -8.68
C TYR A 75 1.35 -1.47 -9.71
N GLY A 76 1.32 -0.21 -9.27
CA GLY A 76 1.19 0.94 -10.16
C GLY A 76 -0.23 1.23 -10.63
N HIS A 77 -1.25 0.61 -10.01
CA HIS A 77 -2.66 0.88 -10.33
C HIS A 77 -3.41 1.46 -9.14
N LYS A 78 -4.45 2.24 -9.43
CA LYS A 78 -5.32 2.85 -8.43
C LYS A 78 -6.44 1.87 -8.07
N SER A 79 -6.33 1.24 -6.90
CA SER A 79 -7.43 0.43 -6.34
C SER A 79 -8.25 1.27 -5.38
N PRO A 80 -9.56 1.45 -5.59
CA PRO A 80 -10.41 2.24 -4.69
C PRO A 80 -10.38 1.74 -3.24
N LEU A 81 -10.45 2.66 -2.29
CA LEU A 81 -10.59 2.35 -0.87
C LEU A 81 -12.04 2.40 -0.42
N ARG A 82 -12.43 1.47 0.46
CA ARG A 82 -13.71 1.49 1.16
C ARG A 82 -13.48 1.95 2.58
N PHE A 83 -14.16 3.02 2.98
CA PHE A 83 -14.05 3.59 4.32
C PHE A 83 -15.11 2.99 5.22
N ARG A 84 -14.68 2.58 6.41
CA ARG A 84 -15.54 2.26 7.54
C ARG A 84 -15.45 3.42 8.52
N GLU A 85 -16.59 3.99 8.88
CA GLU A 85 -16.67 5.11 9.80
C GLU A 85 -16.09 4.76 11.18
N ALA A 86 -15.63 5.79 11.89
CA ALA A 86 -15.20 5.67 13.26
C ALA A 86 -16.40 5.35 14.17
N THR A 87 -16.13 4.60 15.24
CA THR A 87 -17.05 4.33 16.35
C THR A 87 -16.34 4.68 17.64
N GLU A 88 -17.05 4.71 18.78
CA GLU A 88 -16.42 4.96 20.09
C GLU A 88 -15.29 3.97 20.40
N GLU A 89 -15.40 2.74 19.90
CA GLU A 89 -14.44 1.65 20.17
C GLU A 89 -13.34 1.52 19.11
N ARG A 90 -13.51 2.14 17.93
CA ARG A 90 -12.63 1.90 16.77
C ARG A 90 -12.43 3.14 15.90
N PRO A 91 -11.18 3.45 15.50
CA PRO A 91 -10.92 4.54 14.57
C PRO A 91 -11.52 4.28 13.19
N GLU A 92 -11.65 5.33 12.40
CA GLU A 92 -11.99 5.23 10.99
C GLU A 92 -10.89 4.43 10.26
N THR A 93 -11.30 3.50 9.39
CA THR A 93 -10.36 2.72 8.59
C THR A 93 -10.73 2.73 7.11
N ALA A 94 -9.71 2.62 6.27
CA ALA A 94 -9.84 2.41 4.83
C ALA A 94 -9.32 1.03 4.46
N THR A 95 -10.12 0.25 3.74
CA THR A 95 -9.79 -1.10 3.30
C THR A 95 -9.70 -1.17 1.78
N CYS A 96 -8.73 -1.93 1.26
CA CYS A 96 -8.57 -2.16 -0.17
C CYS A 96 -9.08 -3.54 -0.57
N SER A 97 -10.06 -3.62 -1.48
CA SER A 97 -10.55 -4.90 -2.00
C SER A 97 -9.57 -5.62 -2.92
N GLY A 98 -8.55 -4.93 -3.44
CA GLY A 98 -7.54 -5.50 -4.34
C GLY A 98 -6.45 -6.29 -3.61
N CYS A 99 -5.81 -5.67 -2.62
CA CYS A 99 -4.71 -6.29 -1.86
C CYS A 99 -5.06 -6.66 -0.42
N GLY A 100 -6.26 -6.29 0.06
CA GLY A 100 -6.69 -6.55 1.45
C GLY A 100 -6.05 -5.63 2.50
N ALA A 101 -5.27 -4.63 2.11
CA ALA A 101 -4.66 -3.70 3.05
C ALA A 101 -5.72 -2.87 3.80
N GLU A 102 -5.47 -2.63 5.10
CA GLU A 102 -6.26 -1.75 5.96
C GLU A 102 -5.37 -0.61 6.47
N TYR A 103 -5.91 0.60 6.48
CA TYR A 103 -5.24 1.82 6.94
C TYR A 103 -6.12 2.55 7.95
N ALA A 104 -5.56 2.94 9.09
CA ALA A 104 -6.21 3.93 9.95
C ALA A 104 -6.20 5.30 9.27
N THR A 105 -7.36 5.96 9.20
CA THR A 105 -7.51 7.24 8.48
C THR A 105 -7.76 8.43 9.41
N THR A 106 -7.92 8.16 10.70
CA THR A 106 -7.81 9.13 11.79
C THR A 106 -6.43 9.04 12.43
N LEU A 107 -5.86 10.21 12.76
CA LEU A 107 -4.73 10.27 13.68
C LEU A 107 -5.28 9.92 15.06
N GLY A 108 -4.72 8.88 15.70
CA GLY A 108 -4.84 8.70 17.14
C GLY A 108 -4.07 9.77 17.88
#